data_AF-N1TUU8-F1
#
_entry.id   AF-N1TUU8-F1
#
_cell.length_a   1.000
_cell.length_b   1.000
_cell.length_c   1.000
_cell.angle_alpha   90.00
_cell.angle_beta   90.00
_cell.angle_gamma   90.00
#
_symmetry.space_group_name_H-M   'P 1'
#
loop_
_entity.id
_entity.type
_entity.pdbx_description
1 polymer ?
#
loop_
_entity_poly.entity_id
_entity_poly.type
_entity_poly.pdbx_seq_one_letter_code
_entity_poly.pdbx_strand_id
1 'polypeptide(L)'
;MSLSQYLIEEQLKLPQATGDFTALMSHLVYAAKIVSREVRKAGLLENILGSNETVNVQGETQMKLDEYADKVFNHTLTRSGHLCILGSEEHEETVSVPSGYKIGKYTIAIDPLDGSSNIDANVSIGTIFSVHLRKSPDGTPGTLSDLLQQGSGQRAAGYVLYGSSTMLVLCTGKGVSGFTLDPSCGEFILSHPDMQMPETGGIYSINEGNYNYWSDEVKNYIRDIKSIEGGKKPQSGRYIGSLVADFHRNLLKGGIFLYPNDTKSTKYPNGKLRLLYEAAPMAFIAEQAGGMAVTVYGERILDLTPKELHERTTLVVGSKKEVEHFLKFASKKP
;
A
#
# COMPACT_ATOMS: atom_id res chain seq x y z
N MET A 1 -6.66 -12.25 -20.58
CA MET A 1 -7.70 -12.53 -19.57
C MET A 1 -7.95 -11.25 -18.78
N SER A 2 -9.20 -10.81 -18.62
CA SER A 2 -9.52 -9.64 -17.80
C SER A 2 -9.47 -9.98 -16.31
N LEU A 3 -9.35 -8.97 -15.45
CA LEU A 3 -9.41 -9.13 -14.00
C LEU A 3 -10.73 -9.75 -13.55
N SER A 4 -11.87 -9.35 -14.12
CA SER A 4 -13.16 -9.93 -13.79
C SER A 4 -13.20 -11.43 -14.10
N GLN A 5 -12.70 -11.84 -15.27
CA GLN A 5 -12.61 -13.26 -15.62
C GLN A 5 -11.67 -14.00 -14.68
N TYR A 6 -10.50 -13.43 -14.37
CA TYR A 6 -9.53 -14.01 -13.43
C TYR A 6 -10.17 -14.25 -12.05
N LEU A 7 -10.87 -13.26 -11.49
CA LEU A 7 -11.52 -13.39 -10.18
C LEU A 7 -12.63 -14.43 -10.18
N ILE A 8 -13.41 -14.53 -11.27
CA ILE A 8 -14.44 -15.57 -11.42
C ILE A 8 -13.78 -16.96 -11.46
N GLU A 9 -12.71 -17.13 -12.23
CA GLU A 9 -11.98 -18.41 -12.30
C GLU A 9 -11.38 -18.81 -10.95
N GLU A 10 -10.81 -17.86 -10.21
CA GLU A 10 -10.31 -18.10 -8.85
C GLU A 10 -11.45 -18.43 -7.86
N GLN A 11 -12.59 -17.75 -7.98
CA GLN A 11 -13.77 -18.02 -7.17
C GLN A 11 -14.28 -19.45 -7.39
N LEU A 12 -14.34 -19.92 -8.65
CA LEU A 12 -14.82 -21.26 -8.99
C LEU A 12 -13.95 -22.38 -8.40
N LYS A 13 -12.69 -22.08 -8.06
CA LYS A 13 -11.79 -23.02 -7.36
C LYS A 13 -12.11 -23.17 -5.87
N LEU A 14 -13.00 -22.35 -5.31
CA LEU A 14 -13.33 -22.30 -3.88
C LEU A 14 -14.81 -22.62 -3.66
N PRO A 15 -15.17 -23.85 -3.22
CA PRO A 15 -16.58 -24.28 -3.07
C PRO A 15 -17.44 -23.37 -2.17
N GLN A 16 -16.82 -22.71 -1.19
CA GLN A 16 -17.46 -21.81 -0.23
C GLN A 16 -17.55 -20.35 -0.68
N ALA A 17 -17.01 -20.00 -1.86
CA ALA A 17 -16.96 -18.61 -2.31
C ALA A 17 -18.31 -18.17 -2.91
N THR A 18 -18.95 -17.21 -2.23
CA THR A 18 -20.28 -16.69 -2.59
C THR A 18 -20.26 -15.67 -3.74
N GLY A 19 -19.08 -15.18 -4.14
CA GLY A 19 -18.92 -14.08 -5.10
C GLY A 19 -18.89 -12.68 -4.49
N ASP A 20 -19.13 -12.54 -3.18
CA ASP A 20 -19.07 -11.23 -2.50
C ASP A 20 -17.71 -10.54 -2.67
N PHE A 21 -16.60 -11.30 -2.61
CA PHE A 21 -15.25 -10.76 -2.81
C PHE A 21 -15.05 -10.25 -4.24
N THR A 22 -15.46 -11.03 -5.23
CA THR A 22 -15.38 -10.67 -6.66
C THR A 22 -16.15 -9.38 -6.95
N ALA A 23 -17.35 -9.24 -6.37
CA ALA A 23 -18.16 -8.04 -6.50
C ALA A 23 -17.55 -6.83 -5.78
N LEU A 24 -16.98 -7.00 -4.57
CA LEU A 24 -16.24 -5.96 -3.87
C LEU A 24 -15.04 -5.45 -4.67
N MET A 25 -14.24 -6.37 -5.23
CA MET A 25 -13.08 -6.02 -6.07
C MET A 25 -13.51 -5.30 -7.36
N SER A 26 -14.65 -5.67 -7.94
CA SER A 26 -15.20 -4.96 -9.09
C SER A 26 -15.53 -3.50 -8.78
N HIS A 27 -16.07 -3.20 -7.58
CA HIS A 27 -16.31 -1.83 -7.12
C HIS A 27 -15.00 -1.07 -6.86
N LEU A 28 -14.01 -1.70 -6.24
CA LEU A 28 -12.69 -1.12 -6.02
C LEU A 28 -12.02 -0.73 -7.35
N VAL A 29 -12.06 -1.63 -8.33
CA VAL A 29 -11.47 -1.42 -9.65
C VAL A 29 -12.22 -0.35 -10.42
N TYR A 30 -13.55 -0.28 -10.30
CA TYR A 30 -14.34 0.80 -10.87
C TYR A 30 -13.90 2.17 -10.33
N ALA A 31 -13.76 2.30 -9.01
CA ALA A 31 -13.23 3.51 -8.37
C ALA A 31 -11.82 3.86 -8.86
N ALA A 32 -10.92 2.87 -8.93
CA ALA A 32 -9.55 3.06 -9.44
C ALA A 32 -9.51 3.54 -10.90
N LYS A 33 -10.44 3.08 -11.76
CA LYS A 33 -10.55 3.57 -13.15
C LYS A 33 -10.97 5.04 -13.21
N ILE A 34 -11.87 5.46 -12.33
CA ILE A 34 -12.28 6.88 -12.21
C ILE A 34 -11.09 7.73 -11.77
N VAL A 35 -10.37 7.32 -10.72
CA VAL A 35 -9.19 8.05 -10.23
C VAL A 35 -8.10 8.11 -11.31
N SER A 36 -7.78 6.98 -11.95
CA SER A 36 -6.83 6.91 -13.06
C SER A 36 -7.16 7.90 -14.20
N ARG A 37 -8.44 8.06 -14.53
CA ARG A 37 -8.89 9.02 -15.55
C ARG A 37 -8.58 10.46 -15.15
N GLU A 38 -8.81 10.84 -13.89
CA GLU A 38 -8.52 12.19 -13.43
C GLU A 38 -7.02 12.45 -13.28
N VAL A 39 -6.27 11.49 -12.72
CA VAL A 39 -4.79 11.58 -12.61
C VAL A 39 -4.16 11.90 -13.97
N ARG A 40 -4.59 11.20 -15.04
CA ARG A 40 -4.04 11.38 -16.40
C ARG A 40 -4.35 12.74 -17.04
N LYS A 41 -5.27 13.51 -16.47
CA LYS A 41 -5.69 14.82 -16.99
C LYS A 41 -5.51 15.92 -15.94
N ALA A 42 -4.83 15.66 -14.82
CA ALA A 42 -4.77 16.59 -13.70
C ALA A 42 -4.28 17.98 -14.12
N GLY A 43 -3.28 18.06 -15.01
CA GLY A 43 -2.77 19.32 -15.58
C GLY A 43 -3.75 20.12 -16.47
N LEU A 44 -4.87 19.52 -16.88
CA LEU A 44 -5.89 20.17 -17.71
C LEU A 44 -7.11 20.61 -16.89
N LEU A 45 -7.16 20.27 -15.60
CA LEU A 45 -8.31 20.47 -14.75
C LEU A 45 -8.03 21.64 -13.81
N GLU A 46 -8.78 22.73 -13.97
CA GLU A 46 -8.57 23.98 -13.21
C GLU A 46 -8.70 23.82 -11.69
N ASN A 47 -9.32 22.73 -11.22
CA ASN A 47 -9.69 22.52 -9.81
C ASN A 47 -9.24 21.18 -9.21
N ILE A 48 -8.22 20.50 -9.77
CA ILE A 48 -7.78 19.19 -9.26
C ILE A 48 -6.28 19.18 -8.84
N LEU A 49 -5.49 20.16 -9.28
CA LEU A 49 -4.11 20.35 -8.83
C LEU A 49 -3.97 21.39 -7.71
N GLY A 50 -2.88 21.27 -6.97
CA GLY A 50 -2.56 22.11 -5.82
C GLY A 50 -3.21 21.67 -4.50
N SER A 51 -2.81 22.36 -3.44
CA SER A 51 -3.30 22.14 -2.08
C SER A 51 -4.71 22.69 -1.89
N ASN A 52 -5.52 22.00 -1.10
CA ASN A 52 -6.58 22.64 -0.36
C ASN A 52 -5.95 23.51 0.74
N GLU A 53 -6.61 24.60 1.15
CA GLU A 53 -6.22 25.36 2.35
C GLU A 53 -6.50 24.55 3.65
N THR A 54 -6.83 23.26 3.53
CA THR A 54 -7.13 22.33 4.62
C THR A 54 -5.93 21.43 4.93
N VAL A 55 -5.75 21.17 6.22
CA VAL A 55 -4.78 20.20 6.74
C VAL A 55 -5.55 18.92 7.06
N ASN A 56 -5.09 17.77 6.57
CA ASN A 56 -5.72 16.50 6.86
C ASN A 56 -5.44 16.06 8.31
N VAL A 57 -6.05 14.96 8.72
CA VAL A 57 -6.01 14.43 10.11
C VAL A 57 -4.61 13.98 10.53
N GLN A 58 -3.68 13.92 9.57
CA GLN A 58 -2.29 13.55 9.74
C GLN A 58 -1.36 14.75 9.89
N GLY A 59 -1.90 15.97 9.79
CA GLY A 59 -1.11 17.21 9.82
C GLY A 59 -0.42 17.52 8.49
N GLU A 60 -0.84 16.87 7.41
CA GLU A 60 -0.29 17.06 6.06
C GLU A 60 -1.24 17.95 5.23
N THR A 61 -0.68 18.76 4.33
CA THR A 61 -1.49 19.59 3.43
C THR A 61 -2.20 18.70 2.43
N GLN A 62 -3.53 18.69 2.46
CA GLN A 62 -4.34 17.82 1.62
C GLN A 62 -4.33 18.35 0.18
N MET A 63 -4.02 17.50 -0.79
CA MET A 63 -4.08 17.87 -2.21
C MET A 63 -5.50 17.65 -2.75
N LYS A 64 -5.94 18.47 -3.71
CA LYS A 64 -7.31 18.36 -4.27
C LYS A 64 -7.62 17.00 -4.91
N LEU A 65 -6.62 16.40 -5.58
CA LEU A 65 -6.76 15.08 -6.18
C LEU A 65 -6.85 13.97 -5.12
N ASP A 66 -6.27 14.20 -3.94
CA ASP A 66 -6.35 13.28 -2.79
C ASP A 66 -7.78 13.21 -2.26
N GLU A 67 -8.37 14.38 -1.97
CA GLU A 67 -9.77 14.50 -1.55
C GLU A 67 -10.73 13.94 -2.61
N TYR A 68 -10.41 14.11 -3.90
CA TYR A 68 -11.17 13.51 -5.00
C TYR A 68 -11.10 11.98 -4.96
N ALA A 69 -9.91 11.41 -4.84
CA ALA A 69 -9.71 9.96 -4.79
C ALA A 69 -10.44 9.35 -3.59
N ASP A 70 -10.29 9.94 -2.41
CA ASP A 70 -10.98 9.53 -1.19
C ASP A 70 -12.50 9.52 -1.38
N LYS A 71 -13.09 10.63 -1.89
CA LYS A 71 -14.53 10.71 -2.18
C LYS A 71 -15.00 9.60 -3.12
N VAL A 72 -14.24 9.30 -4.18
CA VAL A 72 -14.59 8.27 -5.16
C VAL A 72 -14.56 6.87 -4.53
N PHE A 73 -13.51 6.54 -3.78
CA PHE A 73 -13.41 5.25 -3.10
C PHE A 73 -14.47 5.10 -2.01
N ASN A 74 -14.63 6.10 -1.15
CA ASN A 74 -15.63 6.10 -0.08
C ASN A 74 -17.03 5.96 -0.66
N HIS A 75 -17.35 6.72 -1.71
CA HIS A 75 -18.65 6.64 -2.36
C HIS A 75 -18.95 5.24 -2.90
N THR A 76 -18.00 4.67 -3.63
CA THR A 76 -18.16 3.42 -4.36
C THR A 76 -18.14 2.20 -3.44
N LEU A 77 -17.17 2.13 -2.52
CA LEU A 77 -16.94 0.95 -1.68
C LEU A 77 -18.02 0.80 -0.60
N THR A 78 -18.41 1.89 0.06
CA THR A 78 -19.44 1.85 1.11
C THR A 78 -20.83 1.51 0.59
N ARG A 79 -21.06 1.68 -0.72
CA ARG A 79 -22.31 1.36 -1.43
C ARG A 79 -22.27 0.02 -2.16
N SER A 80 -21.18 -0.73 -2.02
CA SER A 80 -20.99 -2.02 -2.72
C SER A 80 -21.90 -3.14 -2.23
N GLY A 81 -22.45 -3.05 -1.02
CA GLY A 81 -23.21 -4.13 -0.40
C GLY A 81 -22.35 -5.26 0.21
N HIS A 82 -21.03 -5.17 0.09
CA HIS A 82 -20.08 -6.21 0.50
C HIS A 82 -19.10 -5.76 1.60
N LEU A 83 -19.07 -4.47 1.90
CA LEU A 83 -18.27 -3.86 2.96
C LEU A 83 -19.10 -3.67 4.24
N CYS A 84 -18.49 -3.78 5.42
CA CYS A 84 -19.12 -3.36 6.69
C CYS A 84 -18.55 -2.06 7.26
N ILE A 85 -17.28 -1.78 7.01
CA ILE A 85 -16.60 -0.56 7.48
C ILE A 85 -15.37 -0.29 6.61
N LEU A 86 -15.03 0.99 6.47
CA LEU A 86 -13.90 1.49 5.72
C LEU A 86 -13.01 2.34 6.64
N GLY A 87 -11.71 2.16 6.59
CA GLY A 87 -10.72 3.08 7.17
C GLY A 87 -9.95 3.74 6.03
N SER A 88 -9.91 5.08 5.99
CA SER A 88 -9.16 5.85 4.99
C SER A 88 -8.04 6.63 5.67
N GLU A 89 -6.92 6.84 4.98
CA GLU A 89 -5.85 7.75 5.44
C GLU A 89 -6.39 9.17 5.69
N GLU A 90 -7.35 9.58 4.86
CA GLU A 90 -7.90 10.94 4.77
C GLU A 90 -8.99 11.25 5.81
N HIS A 91 -9.41 10.28 6.62
CA HIS A 91 -10.47 10.43 7.62
C HIS A 91 -10.01 10.04 9.03
N GLU A 92 -10.27 10.89 10.04
CA GLU A 92 -9.88 10.64 11.44
C GLU A 92 -10.63 9.46 12.05
N GLU A 93 -11.89 9.31 11.65
CA GLU A 93 -12.76 8.24 12.07
C GLU A 93 -13.05 7.29 10.91
N THR A 94 -13.56 6.11 11.25
CA THR A 94 -13.98 5.12 10.26
C THR A 94 -15.18 5.59 9.45
N VAL A 95 -15.20 5.27 8.16
CA VAL A 95 -16.34 5.55 7.28
C VAL A 95 -17.31 4.37 7.32
N SER A 96 -18.52 4.62 7.82
CA SER A 96 -19.60 3.62 7.93
C SER A 96 -20.36 3.44 6.61
N VAL A 97 -20.97 2.26 6.44
CA VAL A 97 -21.92 2.02 5.35
C VAL A 97 -23.17 2.91 5.54
N PRO A 98 -23.56 3.72 4.54
CA PRO A 98 -24.75 4.56 4.63
C PRO A 98 -26.03 3.76 4.83
N SER A 99 -27.04 4.38 5.44
CA SER A 99 -28.37 3.78 5.59
C SER A 99 -28.99 3.40 4.24
N GLY A 100 -29.71 2.28 4.21
CA GLY A 100 -30.33 1.74 3.00
C GLY A 100 -29.43 0.85 2.14
N TYR A 101 -28.13 0.78 2.42
CA TYR A 101 -27.21 -0.15 1.75
C TYR A 101 -26.99 -1.42 2.59
N LYS A 102 -26.81 -2.55 1.92
CA LYS A 102 -26.49 -3.82 2.57
C LYS A 102 -25.13 -3.73 3.26
N ILE A 103 -25.08 -4.16 4.52
CA ILE A 103 -23.82 -4.30 5.26
C ILE A 103 -23.24 -5.68 4.94
N GLY A 104 -22.00 -5.72 4.45
CA GLY A 104 -21.35 -6.95 4.05
C GLY A 104 -20.42 -7.54 5.11
N LYS A 105 -19.50 -8.41 4.65
CA LYS A 105 -18.61 -9.20 5.50
C LYS A 105 -17.14 -8.77 5.47
N TYR A 106 -16.79 -7.83 4.60
CA TYR A 106 -15.42 -7.37 4.44
C TYR A 106 -15.20 -6.01 5.08
N THR A 107 -13.96 -5.78 5.51
CA THR A 107 -13.45 -4.45 5.81
C THR A 107 -12.42 -4.05 4.76
N ILE A 108 -12.24 -2.75 4.57
CA ILE A 108 -11.15 -2.21 3.76
C ILE A 108 -10.44 -1.13 4.57
N ALA A 109 -9.12 -1.19 4.63
CA ALA A 109 -8.27 -0.07 4.97
C ALA A 109 -7.60 0.43 3.68
N ILE A 110 -7.67 1.73 3.39
CA ILE A 110 -7.24 2.30 2.11
C ILE A 110 -6.40 3.57 2.31
N ASP A 111 -5.32 3.66 1.53
CA ASP A 111 -4.66 4.92 1.19
C ASP A 111 -5.16 5.29 -0.22
N PRO A 112 -6.06 6.28 -0.34
CA PRO A 112 -6.68 6.61 -1.62
C PRO A 112 -5.65 7.12 -2.64
N LEU A 113 -4.60 7.81 -2.19
CA LEU A 113 -3.60 8.43 -3.05
C LEU A 113 -2.20 8.54 -2.41
N ASP A 114 -1.47 7.42 -2.35
CA ASP A 114 -0.06 7.38 -1.96
C ASP A 114 0.81 8.25 -2.87
N GLY A 115 1.71 9.00 -2.23
CA GLY A 115 2.64 9.89 -2.91
C GLY A 115 2.00 11.21 -3.33
N SER A 116 0.97 11.69 -2.64
CA SER A 116 0.26 12.93 -3.00
C SER A 116 1.18 14.16 -3.14
N SER A 117 2.31 14.21 -2.44
CA SER A 117 3.34 15.26 -2.62
C SER A 117 3.95 15.32 -4.03
N ASN A 118 3.79 14.27 -4.84
CA ASN A 118 4.33 14.13 -6.19
C ASN A 118 3.33 14.45 -7.30
N ILE A 119 2.07 14.77 -6.96
CA ILE A 119 0.99 15.02 -7.93
C ILE A 119 1.36 16.15 -8.89
N ASP A 120 1.75 17.32 -8.35
CA ASP A 120 2.07 18.51 -9.15
C ASP A 120 3.34 18.34 -10.01
N ALA A 121 4.19 17.37 -9.66
CA ALA A 121 5.42 17.05 -10.39
C ALA A 121 5.20 16.00 -11.50
N ASN A 122 3.97 15.51 -11.69
CA ASN A 122 3.63 14.45 -12.65
C ASN A 122 4.48 13.18 -12.46
N VAL A 123 4.85 12.89 -11.21
CA VAL A 123 5.57 11.68 -10.81
C VAL A 123 4.56 10.58 -10.48
N SER A 124 5.01 9.33 -10.50
CA SER A 124 4.13 8.19 -10.21
C SER A 124 3.60 8.24 -8.78
N ILE A 125 2.29 8.00 -8.66
CA ILE A 125 1.51 7.92 -7.41
C ILE A 125 0.68 6.64 -7.43
N GLY A 126 -0.05 6.33 -6.35
CA GLY A 126 -0.85 5.11 -6.32
C GLY A 126 -1.99 5.11 -5.32
N THR A 127 -2.76 4.02 -5.30
CA THR A 127 -3.74 3.72 -4.25
C THR A 127 -3.30 2.43 -3.58
N ILE A 128 -3.40 2.31 -2.26
CA ILE A 128 -3.07 1.08 -1.52
C ILE A 128 -4.31 0.61 -0.78
N PHE A 129 -4.57 -0.70 -0.77
CA PHE A 129 -5.69 -1.25 -0.03
C PHE A 129 -5.35 -2.57 0.66
N SER A 130 -6.01 -2.78 1.79
CA SER A 130 -5.95 -3.97 2.63
C SER A 130 -7.38 -4.43 2.92
N VAL A 131 -7.65 -5.73 2.78
CA VAL A 131 -8.99 -6.32 2.92
C VAL A 131 -8.96 -7.43 3.97
N HIS A 132 -9.83 -7.33 4.98
CA HIS A 132 -10.07 -8.40 5.95
C HIS A 132 -11.53 -8.86 5.94
N LEU A 133 -11.79 -9.99 6.58
CA LEU A 133 -13.15 -10.30 7.02
C LEU A 133 -13.42 -9.58 8.33
N ARG A 134 -14.65 -9.12 8.52
CA ARG A 134 -15.12 -8.60 9.80
C ARG A 134 -14.97 -9.65 10.92
N LYS A 135 -14.74 -9.18 12.15
CA LYS A 135 -14.76 -9.96 13.39
C LYS A 135 -16.13 -9.91 14.07
N SER A 136 -16.82 -8.79 13.95
CA SER A 136 -18.16 -8.55 14.47
C SER A 136 -19.21 -9.43 13.76
N PRO A 137 -20.34 -9.74 14.41
CA PRO A 137 -21.38 -10.59 13.83
C PRO A 137 -21.93 -10.07 12.50
N ASP A 138 -22.33 -10.98 11.60
CA ASP A 138 -22.86 -10.60 10.30
C ASP A 138 -24.14 -9.75 10.41
N GLY A 139 -24.34 -8.83 9.46
CA GLY A 139 -25.49 -7.93 9.43
C GLY A 139 -25.50 -6.79 10.46
N THR A 140 -24.56 -6.72 11.41
CA THR A 140 -24.43 -5.55 12.31
C THR A 140 -23.59 -4.45 11.66
N PRO A 141 -23.68 -3.18 12.10
CA PRO A 141 -22.69 -2.17 11.76
C PRO A 141 -21.27 -2.66 12.04
N GLY A 142 -20.33 -2.35 11.16
CA GLY A 142 -18.92 -2.61 11.41
C GLY A 142 -18.38 -1.73 12.54
N THR A 143 -17.35 -2.18 13.21
CA THR A 143 -16.72 -1.47 14.33
C THR A 143 -15.23 -1.30 14.08
N LEU A 144 -14.58 -0.35 14.78
CA LEU A 144 -13.12 -0.15 14.65
C LEU A 144 -12.32 -1.44 14.87
N SER A 145 -12.76 -2.31 15.78
CA SER A 145 -12.14 -3.63 16.01
C SER A 145 -12.13 -4.56 14.78
N ASP A 146 -13.02 -4.34 13.81
CA ASP A 146 -13.02 -5.05 12.52
C ASP A 146 -11.89 -4.57 11.60
N LEU A 147 -11.34 -3.37 11.81
CA LEU A 147 -10.16 -2.86 11.11
C LEU A 147 -8.86 -3.17 11.87
N LEU A 148 -8.90 -3.17 13.21
CA LEU A 148 -7.75 -3.48 14.07
C LEU A 148 -7.43 -4.98 14.08
N GLN A 149 -6.87 -5.46 12.97
CA GLN A 149 -6.46 -6.84 12.76
C GLN A 149 -5.02 -6.91 12.28
N GLN A 150 -4.30 -7.95 12.68
CA GLN A 150 -2.94 -8.20 12.19
C GLN A 150 -2.93 -8.34 10.65
N GLY A 151 -1.83 -7.90 10.04
CA GLY A 151 -1.64 -8.00 8.59
C GLY A 151 -1.67 -9.45 8.08
N SER A 152 -1.27 -10.42 8.91
CA SER A 152 -1.34 -11.85 8.60
C SER A 152 -2.78 -12.37 8.39
N GLY A 153 -3.78 -11.64 8.88
CA GLY A 153 -5.20 -11.94 8.68
C GLY A 153 -5.82 -11.39 7.39
N GLN A 154 -5.04 -10.67 6.56
CA GLN A 154 -5.53 -10.11 5.29
C GLN A 154 -6.05 -11.23 4.38
N ARG A 155 -7.24 -11.01 3.81
CA ARG A 155 -7.80 -11.86 2.75
C ARG A 155 -7.28 -11.46 1.37
N ALA A 156 -7.06 -10.16 1.20
CA ALA A 156 -6.40 -9.63 0.04
C ALA A 156 -5.71 -8.32 0.40
N ALA A 157 -4.68 -7.99 -0.37
CA ALA A 157 -4.10 -6.67 -0.40
C ALA A 157 -3.68 -6.34 -1.82
N GLY A 158 -3.55 -5.07 -2.12
CA GLY A 158 -3.08 -4.65 -3.42
C GLY A 158 -2.78 -3.18 -3.47
N TYR A 159 -2.32 -2.77 -4.64
CA TYR A 159 -2.17 -1.36 -4.96
C TYR A 159 -2.47 -1.11 -6.44
N VAL A 160 -2.88 0.11 -6.72
CA VAL A 160 -2.97 0.65 -8.08
C VAL A 160 -1.81 1.62 -8.25
N LEU A 161 -0.96 1.38 -9.23
CA LEU A 161 0.10 2.29 -9.65
C LEU A 161 -0.43 3.17 -10.78
N TYR A 162 -0.44 4.48 -10.58
CA TYR A 162 -0.70 5.48 -11.62
C TYR A 162 0.63 6.01 -12.16
N GLY A 163 1.31 5.20 -12.98
CA GLY A 163 2.59 5.54 -13.59
C GLY A 163 2.48 5.79 -15.09
N SER A 164 3.52 5.43 -15.84
CA SER A 164 3.51 5.45 -17.32
C SER A 164 2.38 4.63 -17.93
N SER A 165 1.96 3.57 -17.24
CA SER A 165 0.69 2.89 -17.42
C SER A 165 -0.01 2.76 -16.06
N THR A 166 -1.31 2.47 -16.06
CA THR A 166 -2.01 2.15 -14.81
C THR A 166 -2.00 0.66 -14.59
N MET A 167 -1.46 0.23 -13.45
CA MET A 167 -1.38 -1.19 -13.10
C MET A 167 -2.06 -1.45 -11.76
N LEU A 168 -2.82 -2.53 -11.67
CA LEU A 168 -3.30 -3.10 -10.41
C LEU A 168 -2.40 -4.29 -10.07
N VAL A 169 -1.83 -4.30 -8.88
CA VAL A 169 -1.19 -5.48 -8.30
C VAL A 169 -2.09 -6.00 -7.18
N LEU A 170 -2.46 -7.28 -7.27
CA LEU A 170 -3.39 -7.91 -6.36
C LEU A 170 -2.79 -9.19 -5.78
N CYS A 171 -2.91 -9.34 -4.47
CA CYS A 171 -2.58 -10.56 -3.74
C CYS A 171 -3.80 -11.04 -2.95
N THR A 172 -4.12 -12.32 -3.04
CA THR A 172 -5.23 -12.99 -2.33
C THR A 172 -4.75 -14.11 -1.39
N GLY A 173 -3.47 -14.04 -0.97
CA GLY A 173 -2.84 -15.03 -0.08
C GLY A 173 -2.34 -16.30 -0.78
N LYS A 174 -2.39 -16.36 -2.11
CA LYS A 174 -1.86 -17.45 -2.94
C LYS A 174 -1.05 -16.88 -4.11
N GLY A 175 -0.05 -16.07 -3.79
CA GLY A 175 0.78 -15.38 -4.78
C GLY A 175 0.24 -14.00 -5.17
N VAL A 176 0.91 -13.40 -6.16
CA VAL A 176 0.72 -12.00 -6.57
C VAL A 176 0.53 -11.93 -8.08
N SER A 177 -0.47 -11.17 -8.53
CA SER A 177 -0.75 -10.98 -9.95
C SER A 177 -0.84 -9.49 -10.30
N GLY A 178 -0.26 -9.13 -11.44
CA GLY A 178 -0.27 -7.78 -11.98
C GLY A 178 -1.15 -7.67 -13.23
N PHE A 179 -1.99 -6.65 -13.25
CA PHE A 179 -2.91 -6.34 -14.34
C PHE A 179 -2.64 -4.94 -14.85
N THR A 180 -2.60 -4.76 -16.17
CA THR A 180 -2.45 -3.45 -16.79
C THR A 180 -3.79 -2.99 -17.34
N LEU A 181 -4.18 -1.75 -17.03
CA LEU A 181 -5.38 -1.13 -17.57
C LEU A 181 -5.16 -0.82 -19.05
N ASP A 182 -5.94 -1.45 -19.92
CA ASP A 182 -6.04 -1.09 -21.33
C ASP A 182 -7.11 0.01 -21.49
N PRO A 183 -6.73 1.25 -21.83
CA PRO A 183 -7.69 2.34 -21.98
C PRO A 183 -8.66 2.16 -23.15
N SER A 184 -8.33 1.33 -24.14
CA SER A 184 -9.16 1.14 -25.34
C SER A 184 -10.46 0.39 -25.05
N CYS A 185 -10.42 -0.51 -24.06
CA CYS A 185 -11.58 -1.29 -23.62
C CYS A 185 -11.97 -1.02 -22.16
N GLY A 186 -11.16 -0.26 -21.42
CA GLY A 186 -11.45 0.11 -20.03
C GLY A 186 -11.31 -1.05 -19.04
N GLU A 187 -10.52 -2.06 -19.38
CA GLU A 187 -10.37 -3.30 -18.60
C GLU A 187 -8.93 -3.49 -18.10
N PHE A 188 -8.81 -4.02 -16.88
CA PHE A 188 -7.52 -4.50 -16.36
C PHE A 188 -7.25 -5.89 -16.93
N ILE A 189 -6.20 -6.00 -17.74
CA ILE A 189 -5.81 -7.24 -18.40
C ILE A 189 -4.62 -7.84 -17.65
N LEU A 190 -4.68 -9.14 -17.34
CA LEU A 190 -3.58 -9.87 -16.72
C LEU A 190 -2.34 -9.75 -17.61
N SER A 191 -1.32 -9.06 -17.10
CA SER A 191 -0.07 -8.79 -17.82
C SER A 191 1.14 -9.42 -17.13
N HIS A 192 1.05 -9.67 -15.82
CA HIS A 192 2.11 -10.26 -15.00
C HIS A 192 1.51 -11.36 -14.09
N PRO A 193 1.32 -12.58 -14.61
CA PRO A 193 0.96 -13.72 -13.76
C PRO A 193 2.10 -14.06 -12.80
N ASP A 194 1.75 -14.56 -11.61
CA ASP A 194 2.68 -15.16 -10.64
C ASP A 194 3.93 -14.31 -10.36
N MET A 195 3.75 -13.02 -10.08
CA MET A 195 4.85 -12.10 -9.79
C MET A 195 5.68 -12.60 -8.60
N GLN A 196 6.99 -12.76 -8.84
CA GLN A 196 7.97 -13.12 -7.82
C GLN A 196 8.99 -12.00 -7.67
N MET A 197 9.25 -11.64 -6.42
CA MET A 197 10.31 -10.71 -6.06
C MET A 197 11.66 -11.43 -6.13
N PRO A 198 12.68 -10.87 -6.79
CA PRO A 198 14.02 -11.45 -6.75
C PRO A 198 14.55 -11.58 -5.32
N GLU A 199 15.27 -12.66 -5.00
CA GLU A 199 15.83 -12.86 -3.66
C GLU A 199 16.85 -11.81 -3.25
N THR A 200 17.54 -11.18 -4.23
CA THR A 200 18.55 -10.13 -4.07
C THR A 200 18.29 -8.98 -5.03
N GLY A 201 18.87 -7.82 -4.80
CA GLY A 201 18.85 -6.72 -5.77
C GLY A 201 19.97 -5.71 -5.57
N GLY A 202 20.25 -4.93 -6.62
CA GLY A 202 21.29 -3.89 -6.58
C GLY A 202 20.74 -2.50 -6.29
N ILE A 203 19.55 -2.37 -5.70
CA ILE A 203 18.83 -1.10 -5.53
C ILE A 203 18.45 -0.92 -4.06
N TYR A 204 18.71 0.27 -3.52
CA TYR A 204 18.16 0.71 -2.23
C TYR A 204 17.35 1.99 -2.42
N SER A 205 16.29 2.11 -1.63
CA SER A 205 15.30 3.18 -1.74
C SER A 205 15.05 3.78 -0.35
N ILE A 206 15.54 5.00 -0.13
CA ILE A 206 15.43 5.72 1.15
C ILE A 206 15.64 7.23 0.91
N ASN A 207 14.96 8.08 1.68
CA ASN A 207 15.16 9.54 1.60
C ASN A 207 16.43 9.99 2.32
N GLU A 208 17.57 10.00 1.62
CA GLU A 208 18.87 10.40 2.19
C GLU A 208 18.95 11.84 2.70
N GLY A 209 17.98 12.71 2.38
CA GLY A 209 17.86 14.02 3.02
C GLY A 209 17.70 13.93 4.54
N ASN A 210 17.26 12.78 5.05
CA ASN A 210 17.10 12.53 6.49
C ASN A 210 18.34 11.87 7.14
N TYR A 211 19.46 11.70 6.42
CA TYR A 211 20.60 10.89 6.89
C TYR A 211 21.06 11.22 8.31
N ASN A 212 21.20 12.51 8.64
CA ASN A 212 21.70 12.93 9.95
C ASN A 212 20.73 12.63 11.10
N TYR A 213 19.44 12.45 10.81
CA TYR A 213 18.40 12.20 11.80
C TYR A 213 18.16 10.71 12.09
N TRP A 214 18.80 9.81 11.33
CA TRP A 214 18.65 8.37 11.54
C TRP A 214 19.49 7.85 12.71
N SER A 215 19.10 6.67 13.19
CA SER A 215 19.91 5.89 14.13
C SER A 215 21.23 5.45 13.49
N ASP A 216 22.20 5.07 14.33
CA ASP A 216 23.50 4.62 13.87
C ASP A 216 23.40 3.28 13.13
N GLU A 217 22.44 2.42 13.48
CA GLU A 217 22.17 1.15 12.80
C GLU A 217 21.81 1.38 11.32
N VAL A 218 20.89 2.29 11.05
CA VAL A 218 20.49 2.65 9.68
C VAL A 218 21.66 3.31 8.95
N LYS A 219 22.39 4.23 9.58
CA LYS A 219 23.56 4.89 8.98
C LYS A 219 24.66 3.87 8.62
N ASN A 220 24.90 2.89 9.50
CA ASN A 220 25.90 1.84 9.29
C ASN A 220 25.48 0.90 8.15
N TYR A 221 24.20 0.51 8.08
CA TYR A 221 23.67 -0.26 6.95
C TYR A 221 23.85 0.49 5.63
N ILE A 222 23.45 1.76 5.56
CA ILE A 222 23.59 2.58 4.35
C ILE A 222 25.07 2.74 3.94
N ARG A 223 25.98 2.85 4.91
CA ARG A 223 27.42 2.88 4.63
C ARG A 223 27.93 1.55 4.05
N ASP A 224 27.46 0.42 4.57
CA ASP A 224 27.88 -0.89 4.07
C ASP A 224 27.44 -1.13 2.62
N ILE A 225 26.17 -0.88 2.29
CA ILE A 225 25.66 -1.10 0.93
C ILE A 225 26.23 -0.14 -0.11
N LYS A 226 26.80 0.99 0.33
CA LYS A 226 27.53 1.95 -0.51
C LYS A 226 29.03 1.68 -0.57
N SER A 227 29.54 0.78 0.26
CA SER A 227 30.97 0.55 0.36
C SER A 227 31.52 -0.04 -0.95
N ILE A 228 32.70 0.44 -1.33
CA ILE A 228 33.53 -0.10 -2.41
C ILE A 228 34.71 -0.92 -1.87
N GLU A 229 34.84 -1.00 -0.54
CA GLU A 229 35.93 -1.71 0.11
C GLU A 229 35.87 -3.21 -0.21
N GLY A 230 37.05 -3.84 -0.35
CA GLY A 230 37.14 -5.26 -0.70
C GLY A 230 36.58 -5.60 -2.09
N GLY A 231 36.40 -4.61 -2.98
CA GLY A 231 35.85 -4.81 -4.31
C GLY A 231 34.32 -4.98 -4.33
N LYS A 232 33.63 -4.61 -3.24
CA LYS A 232 32.16 -4.58 -3.21
C LYS A 232 31.61 -3.66 -4.30
N LYS A 233 30.54 -4.10 -4.96
CA LYS A 233 29.77 -3.25 -5.88
C LYS A 233 28.72 -2.49 -5.07
N PRO A 234 28.74 -1.14 -5.05
CA PRO A 234 27.77 -0.38 -4.30
C PRO A 234 26.38 -0.53 -4.92
N GLN A 235 25.36 -0.57 -4.07
CA GLN A 235 23.97 -0.56 -4.51
C GLN A 235 23.60 0.80 -5.09
N SER A 236 22.68 0.82 -6.06
CA SER A 236 22.18 2.02 -6.72
C SER A 236 21.06 2.66 -5.91
N GLY A 237 21.22 3.93 -5.54
CA GLY A 237 20.16 4.70 -4.92
C GLY A 237 19.03 5.00 -5.92
N ARG A 238 17.79 4.66 -5.56
CA ARG A 238 16.58 5.04 -6.29
C ARG A 238 15.50 5.39 -5.29
N TYR A 239 15.01 6.63 -5.32
CA TYR A 239 13.94 7.07 -4.45
C TYR A 239 12.99 7.95 -5.27
N ILE A 240 11.85 7.39 -5.65
CA ILE A 240 10.81 8.09 -6.41
C ILE A 240 10.05 9.02 -5.45
N GLY A 241 9.88 8.62 -4.20
CA GLY A 241 9.15 9.38 -3.19
C GLY A 241 7.66 9.06 -3.12
N SER A 242 7.22 7.98 -3.78
CA SER A 242 5.92 7.32 -3.58
C SER A 242 6.20 5.89 -3.16
N LEU A 243 5.59 5.44 -2.06
CA LEU A 243 5.76 4.08 -1.56
C LEU A 243 5.37 3.06 -2.63
N VAL A 244 4.24 3.24 -3.29
CA VAL A 244 3.74 2.37 -4.36
C VAL A 244 4.74 2.27 -5.50
N ALA A 245 5.28 3.40 -5.97
CA ALA A 245 6.19 3.42 -7.10
C ALA A 245 7.54 2.79 -6.77
N ASP A 246 8.11 3.10 -5.59
CA ASP A 246 9.38 2.51 -5.15
C ASP A 246 9.23 1.01 -4.87
N PHE A 247 8.14 0.59 -4.21
CA PHE A 247 7.83 -0.81 -3.97
C PHE A 247 7.63 -1.59 -5.27
N HIS A 248 6.85 -1.07 -6.22
CA HIS A 248 6.58 -1.75 -7.49
C HIS A 248 7.86 -2.04 -8.29
N ARG A 249 8.79 -1.07 -8.33
CA ARG A 249 10.10 -1.28 -8.94
C ARG A 249 10.85 -2.42 -8.24
N ASN A 250 10.91 -2.40 -6.91
CA ASN A 250 11.66 -3.40 -6.15
C ASN A 250 11.01 -4.79 -6.24
N LEU A 251 9.68 -4.88 -6.34
CA LEU A 251 8.96 -6.12 -6.62
C LEU A 251 9.41 -6.75 -7.94
N LEU A 252 9.67 -5.95 -8.98
CA LEU A 252 10.07 -6.46 -10.30
C LEU A 252 11.58 -6.62 -10.50
N LYS A 253 12.39 -5.76 -9.86
CA LYS A 253 13.85 -5.67 -10.10
C LYS A 253 14.69 -6.15 -8.92
N GLY A 254 14.05 -6.45 -7.80
CA GLY A 254 14.72 -6.68 -6.53
C GLY A 254 15.28 -5.40 -5.94
N GLY A 255 15.69 -5.49 -4.69
CA GLY A 255 16.22 -4.39 -3.91
C GLY A 255 15.42 -4.19 -2.63
N ILE A 256 15.66 -3.07 -1.97
CA ILE A 256 15.12 -2.78 -0.65
C ILE A 256 14.57 -1.35 -0.58
N PHE A 257 13.44 -1.20 0.08
CA PHE A 257 12.86 0.07 0.46
C PHE A 257 12.92 0.21 1.99
N LEU A 258 13.36 1.38 2.45
CA LEU A 258 13.46 1.71 3.86
C LEU A 258 12.76 3.04 4.15
N TYR A 259 11.87 3.02 5.14
CA TYR A 259 11.31 4.19 5.78
C TYR A 259 11.52 4.06 7.29
N PRO A 260 12.72 4.39 7.79
CA PRO A 260 13.03 4.33 9.22
C PRO A 260 12.34 5.47 9.98
N ASN A 261 12.36 5.39 11.30
CA ASN A 261 12.10 6.54 12.16
C ASN A 261 13.27 7.53 12.07
N ASP A 262 13.00 8.80 12.34
CA ASP A 262 14.02 9.85 12.38
C ASP A 262 13.82 10.77 13.59
N THR A 263 14.88 11.46 13.99
CA THR A 263 14.87 12.41 15.11
C THR A 263 14.40 13.82 14.72
N LYS A 264 13.98 14.03 13.46
CA LYS A 264 13.54 15.36 12.98
C LYS A 264 12.27 15.81 13.68
N SER A 265 11.41 14.87 14.06
CA SER A 265 10.15 15.14 14.73
C SER A 265 9.89 14.11 15.82
N THR A 266 9.63 14.58 17.04
CA THR A 266 9.14 13.74 18.13
C THR A 266 7.72 13.24 17.91
N LYS A 267 7.00 13.75 16.89
CA LYS A 267 5.62 13.33 16.58
C LYS A 267 5.52 11.92 16.00
N TYR A 268 6.58 11.42 15.38
CA TYR A 268 6.55 10.15 14.64
C TYR A 268 7.69 9.22 15.07
N PRO A 269 7.78 8.88 16.38
CA PRO A 269 8.89 8.11 16.93
C PRO A 269 9.01 6.70 16.32
N ASN A 270 7.89 6.18 15.81
CA ASN A 270 7.80 4.86 15.18
C ASN A 270 7.79 4.94 13.64
N GLY A 271 8.26 6.02 13.02
CA GLY A 271 8.24 6.18 11.56
C GLY A 271 6.99 6.90 11.04
N LYS A 272 6.98 7.22 9.73
CA LYS A 272 5.90 8.01 9.11
C LYS A 272 4.79 7.15 8.53
N LEU A 273 5.08 5.97 7.99
CA LEU A 273 4.08 5.15 7.28
C LEU A 273 3.07 4.56 8.26
N ARG A 274 1.84 4.35 7.83
CA ARG A 274 0.73 3.82 8.62
C ARG A 274 0.63 2.31 8.43
N LEU A 275 0.31 1.62 9.50
CA LEU A 275 0.34 0.17 9.55
C LEU A 275 -0.76 -0.44 8.66
N LEU A 276 -2.00 0.02 8.81
CA LEU A 276 -3.18 -0.64 8.23
C LEU A 276 -3.29 -0.54 6.70
N TYR A 277 -2.93 0.61 6.13
CA TYR A 277 -3.14 0.92 4.71
C TYR A 277 -1.87 1.25 3.93
N GLU A 278 -0.69 1.26 4.55
CA GLU A 278 0.60 1.36 3.83
C GLU A 278 1.49 0.13 4.11
N ALA A 279 1.90 -0.10 5.35
CA ALA A 279 2.92 -1.10 5.66
C ALA A 279 2.42 -2.55 5.56
N ALA A 280 1.28 -2.88 6.20
CA ALA A 280 0.72 -4.24 6.19
C ALA A 280 0.32 -4.74 4.78
N PRO A 281 -0.33 -3.95 3.90
CA PRO A 281 -0.63 -4.41 2.54
C PRO A 281 0.65 -4.62 1.71
N MET A 282 1.64 -3.74 1.80
CA MET A 282 2.93 -3.92 1.11
C MET A 282 3.69 -5.14 1.61
N ALA A 283 3.68 -5.38 2.93
CA ALA A 283 4.28 -6.56 3.54
C ALA A 283 3.62 -7.86 3.06
N PHE A 284 2.28 -7.88 2.94
CA PHE A 284 1.56 -9.06 2.48
C PHE A 284 1.90 -9.42 1.04
N ILE A 285 1.97 -8.41 0.18
CA ILE A 285 2.38 -8.58 -1.22
C ILE A 285 3.85 -9.04 -1.29
N ALA A 286 4.75 -8.43 -0.52
CA ALA A 286 6.17 -8.79 -0.52
C ALA A 286 6.37 -10.25 -0.13
N GLU A 287 5.81 -10.70 0.98
CA GLU A 287 5.96 -12.09 1.44
C GLU A 287 5.35 -13.10 0.47
N GLN A 288 4.21 -12.77 -0.14
CA GLN A 288 3.55 -13.63 -1.14
C GLN A 288 4.30 -13.69 -2.47
N ALA A 289 5.18 -12.71 -2.73
CA ALA A 289 6.13 -12.71 -3.84
C ALA A 289 7.51 -13.25 -3.44
N GLY A 290 7.70 -13.81 -2.24
CA GLY A 290 8.99 -14.36 -1.78
C GLY A 290 9.97 -13.35 -1.18
N GLY A 291 9.55 -12.10 -0.98
CA GLY A 291 10.29 -11.07 -0.26
C GLY A 291 10.09 -11.12 1.26
N MET A 292 10.50 -10.06 1.94
CA MET A 292 10.36 -9.90 3.40
C MET A 292 10.02 -8.47 3.78
N ALA A 293 9.28 -8.29 4.87
CA ALA A 293 8.92 -6.98 5.42
C ALA A 293 9.01 -6.95 6.96
N VAL A 294 9.84 -6.06 7.50
CA VAL A 294 10.11 -5.93 8.93
C VAL A 294 10.10 -4.46 9.36
N THR A 295 9.94 -4.21 10.66
CA THR A 295 10.29 -2.92 11.26
C THR A 295 11.81 -2.74 11.29
N VAL A 296 12.29 -1.53 11.58
CA VAL A 296 13.73 -1.30 11.82
C VAL A 296 14.29 -2.10 13.00
N TYR A 297 13.42 -2.64 13.86
CA TYR A 297 13.77 -3.49 15.01
C TYR A 297 13.72 -5.00 14.68
N GLY A 298 13.37 -5.35 13.44
CA GLY A 298 13.26 -6.74 12.98
C GLY A 298 11.95 -7.44 13.34
N GLU A 299 10.95 -6.73 13.85
CA GLU A 299 9.60 -7.29 14.05
C GLU A 299 8.93 -7.47 12.68
N ARG A 300 8.35 -8.64 12.41
CA ARG A 300 7.63 -8.89 11.15
C ARG A 300 6.37 -8.04 11.07
N ILE A 301 6.22 -7.26 9.99
CA ILE A 301 5.13 -6.28 9.85
C ILE A 301 3.75 -6.94 9.97
N LEU A 302 3.57 -8.13 9.39
CA LEU A 302 2.29 -8.84 9.40
C LEU A 302 1.86 -9.36 10.78
N ASP A 303 2.78 -9.43 11.73
CA ASP A 303 2.52 -9.92 13.09
C ASP A 303 2.26 -8.78 14.08
N LEU A 304 2.39 -7.52 13.66
CA LEU A 304 2.02 -6.37 14.47
C LEU A 304 0.51 -6.30 14.65
N THR A 305 0.05 -6.12 15.90
CA THR A 305 -1.37 -5.93 16.23
C THR A 305 -1.68 -4.43 16.31
N PRO A 306 -2.47 -3.88 15.37
CA PRO A 306 -2.83 -2.48 15.37
C PRO A 306 -3.66 -2.10 16.60
N LYS A 307 -3.34 -0.97 17.23
CA LYS A 307 -4.02 -0.42 18.41
C LYS A 307 -4.93 0.75 18.07
N GLU A 308 -4.63 1.46 16.99
CA GLU A 308 -5.37 2.63 16.53
C GLU A 308 -5.46 2.63 15.00
N LEU A 309 -6.44 3.36 14.45
CA LEU A 309 -6.70 3.41 13.01
C LEU A 309 -5.50 3.97 12.22
N HIS A 310 -4.81 4.96 12.79
CA HIS A 310 -3.70 5.67 12.15
C HIS A 310 -2.34 5.30 12.74
N GLU A 311 -2.20 4.09 13.29
CA GLU A 311 -0.95 3.66 13.93
C GLU A 311 0.18 3.69 12.92
N ARG A 312 1.28 4.36 13.28
CA ARG A 312 2.45 4.47 12.43
C ARG A 312 3.49 3.41 12.76
N THR A 313 4.23 3.00 11.74
CA THR A 313 5.31 2.04 11.83
C THR A 313 6.46 2.39 10.89
N THR A 314 7.63 1.86 11.21
CA THR A 314 8.78 1.87 10.31
C THR A 314 8.62 0.72 9.34
N LEU A 315 9.20 0.85 8.16
CA LEU A 315 9.11 -0.18 7.14
C LEU A 315 10.47 -0.43 6.50
N VAL A 316 10.89 -1.69 6.52
CA VAL A 316 11.97 -2.21 5.70
C VAL A 316 11.40 -3.37 4.91
N VAL A 317 11.28 -3.21 3.59
CA VAL A 317 10.61 -4.19 2.73
C VAL A 317 11.33 -4.36 1.40
N GLY A 318 11.41 -5.60 0.92
CA GLY A 318 12.02 -5.90 -0.36
C GLY A 318 12.52 -7.33 -0.46
N SER A 319 13.52 -7.51 -1.33
CA SER A 319 14.19 -8.78 -1.59
C SER A 319 14.65 -9.44 -0.31
N LYS A 320 14.33 -10.72 -0.13
CA LYS A 320 14.54 -11.46 1.12
C LYS A 320 15.98 -11.31 1.66
N LYS A 321 17.00 -11.53 0.83
CA LYS A 321 18.41 -11.46 1.24
C LYS A 321 18.86 -10.02 1.53
N GLU A 322 18.26 -9.02 0.91
CA GLU A 322 18.56 -7.61 1.22
C GLU A 322 18.01 -7.23 2.60
N VAL A 323 16.78 -7.65 2.91
CA VAL A 323 16.20 -7.41 4.23
C VAL A 323 16.90 -8.23 5.30
N GLU A 324 17.28 -9.49 5.04
CA GLU A 324 18.14 -10.30 5.94
C GLU A 324 19.50 -9.64 6.17
N HIS A 325 20.05 -8.96 5.16
CA HIS A 325 21.28 -8.19 5.32
C HIS A 325 21.08 -6.99 6.25
N PHE A 326 20.00 -6.21 6.05
CA PHE A 326 19.63 -5.12 6.95
C PHE A 326 19.47 -5.61 8.41
N LEU A 327 18.85 -6.77 8.63
CA LEU A 327 18.66 -7.34 9.96
C LEU A 327 19.96 -7.59 10.74
N LYS A 328 21.12 -7.68 10.07
CA LYS A 328 22.43 -7.77 10.74
C LYS A 328 22.82 -6.48 11.46
N PHE A 329 22.22 -5.36 11.07
CA PHE A 329 22.43 -4.04 11.67
C PHE A 329 21.30 -3.64 12.62
N ALA A 330 20.10 -4.22 12.45
CA ALA A 330 18.93 -3.91 13.26
C ALA A 330 19.21 -4.15 14.77
N SER A 331 18.94 -3.14 15.59
CA SER A 331 18.93 -3.30 17.04
C SER A 331 17.62 -3.95 17.48
N LYS A 332 17.70 -4.82 18.50
CA LYS A 332 16.50 -5.31 19.17
C LYS A 332 15.90 -4.16 19.98
N LYS A 333 14.57 -4.05 19.95
CA LYS A 333 13.83 -3.08 20.77
C LYS A 333 14.29 -3.20 22.24
N PRO A 334 14.66 -2.09 22.91
CA PRO A 334 15.13 -2.12 24.29
C PRO A 334 14.06 -2.63 25.26
#